data_AF-E9SAD7-F1
#
_entry.id   AF-E9SAD7-F1
#
_cell.length_a   1.000
_cell.length_b   1.000
_cell.length_c   1.000
_cell.angle_alpha   90.00
_cell.angle_beta   90.00
_cell.angle_gamma   90.00
#
_symmetry.space_group_name_H-M   'P 1'
#
loop_
_entity.id
_entity.type
_entity.pdbx_description
1 polymer ?
#
loop_
_entity_poly.entity_id
_entity_poly.type
_entity_poly.pdbx_seq_one_letter_code
_entity_poly.pdbx_strand_id
1 'polypeptide(L)'
;MAENNQKIKLLRIMEFLRAESTEGKPVSTSQIISYLNSIHISCERRTLYKDMDMLIENGANIVKTELGRENAYYMNEVSFSLAEVKTLIDAIQAANFVPADKTADLVEKLLSYAGVRRSEIVRDNIIFYNNHKHSNQDI
;
A
#
# COMPACT_ATOMS: atom_id res chain seq x y z
N MET A 1 -23.78 -12.14 -15.04
CA MET A 1 -22.38 -12.39 -15.48
C MET A 1 -21.59 -11.10 -15.69
N ALA A 2 -22.16 -10.00 -16.22
CA ALA A 2 -21.45 -8.73 -16.42
C ALA A 2 -20.99 -8.02 -15.11
N GLU A 3 -21.76 -8.15 -14.02
CA GLU A 3 -21.48 -7.47 -12.75
C GLU A 3 -20.14 -7.91 -12.10
N ASN A 4 -19.77 -9.17 -12.28
CA ASN A 4 -18.52 -9.71 -11.71
C ASN A 4 -17.29 -9.18 -12.46
N ASN A 5 -17.41 -8.90 -13.76
CA ASN A 5 -16.31 -8.40 -14.58
C ASN A 5 -15.90 -6.97 -14.20
N GLN A 6 -16.85 -6.13 -13.80
CA GLN A 6 -16.52 -4.76 -13.35
C GLN A 6 -15.74 -4.77 -12.04
N LYS A 7 -16.15 -5.58 -11.05
CA LYS A 7 -15.43 -5.71 -9.77
C LYS A 7 -14.04 -6.28 -9.97
N ILE A 8 -13.90 -7.32 -10.80
CA ILE A 8 -12.61 -7.91 -11.16
C ILE A 8 -11.72 -6.87 -11.86
N LYS A 9 -12.25 -6.09 -12.81
CA LYS A 9 -11.49 -5.04 -13.49
C LYS A 9 -10.87 -4.04 -12.51
N LEU A 10 -11.67 -3.52 -11.57
CA LEU A 10 -11.18 -2.55 -10.58
C LEU A 10 -10.06 -3.15 -9.70
N LEU A 11 -10.21 -4.40 -9.27
CA LEU A 11 -9.18 -5.13 -8.53
C LEU A 11 -7.89 -5.27 -9.36
N ARG A 12 -8.01 -5.62 -10.64
CA ARG A 12 -6.85 -5.77 -11.55
C ARG A 12 -6.14 -4.45 -11.82
N ILE A 13 -6.87 -3.34 -11.93
CA ILE A 13 -6.29 -2.00 -12.04
C ILE A 13 -5.46 -1.68 -10.79
N MET A 14 -6.01 -1.92 -9.60
CA MET A 14 -5.31 -1.69 -8.32
C MET A 14 -4.04 -2.52 -8.20
N GLU A 15 -4.10 -3.82 -8.54
CA GLU A 15 -2.92 -4.71 -8.53
C GLU A 15 -1.84 -4.21 -9.50
N PHE A 16 -2.23 -3.81 -10.70
CA PHE A 16 -1.31 -3.30 -11.72
C PHE A 16 -0.64 -2.00 -11.28
N LEU A 17 -1.40 -1.04 -10.75
CA LEU A 17 -0.85 0.21 -10.26
C LEU A 17 0.15 -0.03 -9.11
N ARG A 18 -0.17 -0.90 -8.16
CA ARG A 18 0.77 -1.24 -7.08
C ARG A 18 2.07 -1.88 -7.56
N ALA A 19 2.00 -2.72 -8.58
CA ALA A 19 3.17 -3.44 -9.10
C ALA A 19 4.04 -2.56 -10.01
N GLU A 20 3.41 -1.73 -10.85
CA GLU A 20 4.10 -1.10 -11.98
C GLU A 20 4.27 0.41 -11.86
N SER A 21 3.61 1.05 -10.90
CA SER A 21 3.61 2.51 -10.77
C SER A 21 4.20 3.01 -9.45
N THR A 22 4.92 4.12 -9.54
CA THR A 22 5.42 4.92 -8.40
C THR A 22 5.37 6.40 -8.78
N GLU A 23 5.62 7.31 -7.83
CA GLU A 23 5.63 8.76 -8.09
C GLU A 23 6.53 9.16 -9.29
N GLY A 24 7.71 8.56 -9.40
CA GLY A 24 8.64 8.80 -10.53
C GLY A 24 8.38 7.96 -11.79
N LYS A 25 7.47 6.98 -11.72
CA LYS A 25 7.14 6.07 -12.82
C LYS A 25 5.61 5.89 -12.91
N PRO A 26 4.86 6.92 -13.32
CA PRO A 26 3.43 6.79 -13.50
C PRO A 26 3.11 5.91 -14.72
N VAL A 27 2.01 5.18 -14.67
CA VAL A 27 1.54 4.36 -15.79
C VAL A 27 0.43 5.07 -16.55
N SER A 28 0.54 5.10 -17.87
CA SER A 28 -0.39 5.81 -18.74
C SER A 28 -1.71 5.04 -18.90
N THR A 29 -2.76 5.77 -19.27
CA THR A 29 -4.08 5.19 -19.59
C THR A 29 -3.96 4.08 -20.65
N SER A 30 -3.14 4.27 -21.68
CA SER A 30 -2.89 3.26 -22.72
C SER A 30 -2.17 2.02 -22.18
N GLN A 31 -1.27 2.16 -21.20
CA GLN A 31 -0.61 1.02 -20.54
C GLN A 31 -1.62 0.21 -19.71
N ILE A 32 -2.48 0.88 -18.94
CA ILE A 32 -3.52 0.22 -18.14
C ILE A 32 -4.48 -0.56 -19.05
N ILE A 33 -4.95 0.04 -20.15
CA ILE A 33 -5.83 -0.64 -21.12
C ILE A 33 -5.13 -1.83 -21.75
N SER A 34 -3.86 -1.70 -22.14
CA SER A 34 -3.08 -2.79 -22.73
C SER A 34 -2.94 -3.97 -21.76
N TYR A 35 -2.67 -3.68 -20.48
CA TYR A 35 -2.64 -4.69 -19.43
C TYR A 35 -4.00 -5.39 -19.28
N LEU A 36 -5.10 -4.63 -19.16
CA LEU A 36 -6.44 -5.22 -19.03
C LEU A 36 -6.79 -6.12 -20.23
N ASN A 37 -6.46 -5.69 -21.45
CA ASN A 37 -6.68 -6.50 -22.65
C ASN A 37 -5.85 -7.79 -22.64
N SER A 38 -4.63 -7.77 -22.10
CA SER A 38 -3.77 -8.95 -21.99
C SER A 38 -4.35 -10.05 -21.09
N ILE A 39 -5.23 -9.68 -20.16
CA ILE A 39 -5.97 -10.60 -19.28
C ILE A 39 -7.44 -10.75 -19.70
N HIS A 40 -7.75 -10.45 -20.97
CA HIS A 40 -9.08 -10.56 -21.58
C HIS A 40 -10.17 -9.68 -20.95
N ILE A 41 -9.79 -8.54 -20.37
CA ILE A 41 -10.73 -7.53 -19.85
C ILE A 41 -10.72 -6.33 -20.81
N SER A 42 -11.81 -6.19 -21.57
CA SER A 42 -11.97 -5.02 -22.45
C SER A 42 -12.27 -3.76 -21.64
N CYS A 43 -11.57 -2.66 -21.94
CA CYS A 43 -11.78 -1.37 -21.30
C CYS A 43 -11.53 -0.22 -22.28
N GLU A 44 -12.50 0.69 -22.38
CA GLU A 44 -12.36 1.92 -23.16
C GLU A 44 -11.83 3.06 -22.29
N ARG A 45 -11.09 4.01 -22.89
CA ARG A 45 -10.52 5.18 -22.18
C ARG A 45 -11.55 5.94 -21.35
N ARG A 46 -12.73 6.23 -21.92
CA ARG A 46 -13.78 6.97 -21.22
C ARG A 46 -14.27 6.23 -19.97
N THR A 47 -14.36 4.91 -20.05
CA THR A 47 -14.76 4.05 -18.92
C THR A 47 -13.64 4.01 -17.88
N LEU A 48 -12.39 3.87 -18.31
CA LEU A 48 -11.24 3.89 -17.41
C LEU A 48 -11.15 5.21 -16.63
N TYR A 49 -11.38 6.36 -17.25
CA TYR A 49 -11.37 7.65 -16.54
C TYR A 49 -12.40 7.67 -15.41
N LYS A 50 -13.63 7.24 -15.68
CA LYS A 50 -14.67 7.14 -14.65
C LYS A 50 -14.32 6.16 -13.54
N ASP A 51 -13.73 5.01 -13.91
CA ASP A 51 -13.29 4.01 -12.93
C ASP A 51 -12.19 4.58 -12.03
N MET A 52 -11.23 5.31 -12.59
CA MET A 52 -10.13 5.94 -11.84
C MET A 52 -10.63 7.07 -10.94
N ASP A 53 -11.49 7.95 -11.48
CA ASP A 53 -12.09 9.02 -10.68
C ASP A 53 -12.91 8.43 -9.51
N MET A 54 -13.68 7.36 -9.75
CA MET A 54 -14.41 6.63 -8.71
C MET A 54 -13.47 6.03 -7.65
N LEU A 55 -12.37 5.39 -8.06
CA LEU A 55 -11.40 4.83 -7.11
C LEU A 55 -10.79 5.91 -6.22
N ILE A 56 -10.41 7.05 -6.81
CA ILE A 56 -9.82 8.20 -6.10
C ILE A 56 -10.85 8.80 -5.12
N GLU A 57 -12.08 9.05 -5.58
CA GLU A 57 -13.16 9.61 -4.75
C GLU A 57 -13.54 8.69 -3.58
N ASN A 58 -13.36 7.37 -3.72
CA ASN A 58 -13.59 6.38 -2.67
C ASN A 58 -12.35 6.07 -1.82
N GLY A 59 -11.31 6.92 -1.90
CA GLY A 59 -10.16 6.86 -0.99
C GLY A 59 -9.04 5.91 -1.41
N ALA A 60 -9.00 5.45 -2.67
CA ALA A 60 -7.80 4.81 -3.18
C ALA A 60 -6.67 5.84 -3.24
N ASN A 61 -5.48 5.45 -2.76
CA ASN A 61 -4.26 6.28 -2.80
C ASN A 61 -3.67 6.33 -4.21
N ILE A 62 -4.46 6.75 -5.19
CA ILE A 62 -4.07 6.91 -6.58
C ILE A 62 -3.92 8.40 -6.84
N VAL A 63 -2.80 8.80 -7.42
CA VAL A 63 -2.60 10.17 -7.90
C VAL A 63 -2.70 10.16 -9.42
N LYS A 64 -3.52 11.07 -9.92
CA LYS A 64 -3.64 11.37 -11.35
C LYS A 64 -2.59 12.41 -11.74
N THR A 65 -1.85 12.14 -12.79
CA THR A 65 -0.84 13.01 -13.38
C THR A 65 -0.93 12.95 -14.92
N GLU A 66 -0.01 13.61 -15.60
CA GLU A 66 0.09 13.60 -17.07
C GLU A 66 1.44 13.01 -17.49
N LEU A 67 1.41 12.10 -18.46
CA LEU A 67 2.61 11.60 -19.14
C LEU A 67 2.52 12.05 -20.60
N GLY A 68 3.18 13.19 -20.91
CA GLY A 68 3.08 13.84 -22.20
C GLY A 68 1.71 14.49 -22.41
N ARG A 69 0.86 13.89 -23.25
CA ARG A 69 -0.52 14.36 -23.53
C ARG A 69 -1.61 13.41 -23.05
N GLU A 70 -1.23 12.36 -22.32
CA GLU A 70 -2.16 11.34 -21.82
C GLU A 70 -2.22 11.39 -20.29
N ASN A 71 -3.39 11.12 -19.72
CA ASN A 71 -3.53 10.88 -18.29
C ASN A 71 -2.69 9.66 -17.89
N ALA A 72 -1.97 9.81 -16.80
CA ALA A 72 -1.24 8.73 -16.16
C ALA A 72 -1.56 8.69 -14.67
N TYR A 73 -1.28 7.57 -14.05
CA TYR A 73 -1.68 7.30 -12.68
C TYR A 73 -0.57 6.58 -11.97
N TYR A 74 -0.43 6.86 -10.67
CA TYR A 74 0.43 6.08 -9.81
C TYR A 74 -0.20 5.86 -8.44
N MET A 75 0.18 4.78 -7.78
CA MET A 75 -0.13 4.60 -6.36
C MET A 75 0.78 5.49 -5.53
N ASN A 76 0.19 6.45 -4.83
CA ASN A 76 0.85 7.19 -3.76
C ASN A 76 0.70 6.41 -2.46
N GLU A 77 1.21 5.18 -2.44
CA GLU A 77 1.40 4.50 -1.17
C GLU A 77 2.54 5.20 -0.45
N VAL A 78 2.24 5.81 0.70
CA VAL A 78 3.23 6.19 1.70
C VAL A 78 3.83 4.87 2.18
N SER A 79 4.78 4.35 1.41
CA SER A 79 5.59 3.21 1.80
C SER A 79 6.61 3.76 2.77
N PHE A 80 6.52 3.33 4.03
CA PHE A 80 7.59 3.59 4.97
C PHE A 80 8.85 2.90 4.44
N SER A 81 9.94 3.64 4.36
CA SER A 81 11.25 3.02 4.19
C SER A 81 11.51 2.09 5.38
N LEU A 82 12.37 1.09 5.19
CA LEU A 82 12.73 0.17 6.28
C LEU A 82 13.31 0.93 7.49
N ALA A 83 14.00 2.04 7.27
CA ALA A 83 14.53 2.91 8.32
C ALA A 83 13.41 3.61 9.10
N GLU A 84 12.37 4.10 8.43
CA GLU A 84 11.19 4.71 9.09
C GLU A 84 10.38 3.67 9.85
N VAL A 85 10.15 2.48 9.25
CA VAL A 85 9.49 1.36 9.95
C VAL A 85 10.25 1.01 11.21
N LYS A 86 11.58 0.88 11.13
CA LYS A 86 12.42 0.59 12.30
C LYS A 86 12.30 1.68 13.36
N THR A 87 12.36 2.95 12.96
CA THR A 87 12.24 4.10 13.87
C THR A 87 10.90 4.05 14.64
N LEU A 88 9.81 3.73 13.95
CA LEU A 88 8.49 3.58 14.55
C LEU A 88 8.40 2.37 15.49
N ILE A 89 9.02 1.24 15.12
CA ILE A 89 9.10 0.05 15.98
C ILE A 89 9.87 0.37 17.26
N ASP A 90 11.00 1.07 17.16
CA ASP A 90 11.82 1.47 18.30
C ASP A 90 11.04 2.42 19.23
N ALA A 91 10.28 3.37 18.66
CA ALA A 91 9.41 4.26 19.43
C ALA A 91 8.29 3.49 20.16
N ILE A 92 7.65 2.52 19.51
CA ILE A 92 6.60 1.67 20.13
C ILE A 92 7.21 0.80 21.24
N GLN A 93 8.43 0.29 21.05
CA GLN A 93 9.13 -0.50 22.08
C GLN A 93 9.57 0.37 23.28
N ALA A 94 9.99 1.61 23.05
CA ALA A 94 10.35 2.56 24.11
C ALA A 94 9.13 3.14 24.86
N ALA A 95 7.92 2.97 24.33
CA ALA A 95 6.69 3.41 24.98
C ALA A 95 6.40 2.56 26.23
N ASN A 96 6.86 3.04 27.39
CA ASN A 96 6.72 2.37 28.69
C ASN A 96 5.28 2.33 29.21
N PHE A 97 4.37 3.13 28.65
CA PHE A 97 2.95 3.15 28.98
C PHE A 97 2.14 2.09 28.21
N VAL A 98 2.75 1.42 27.22
CA VAL A 98 2.12 0.36 26.44
C VAL A 98 2.58 -0.99 26.99
N PRO A 99 1.65 -1.84 27.48
CA PRO A 99 1.95 -3.20 27.91
C PRO A 99 2.68 -4.02 26.85
N ALA A 100 3.49 -5.00 27.28
CA ALA A 100 4.34 -5.78 26.37
C ALA A 100 3.54 -6.58 25.33
N ASP A 101 2.40 -7.14 25.72
CA ASP A 101 1.44 -7.82 24.83
C ASP A 101 0.88 -6.85 23.77
N LYS A 102 0.44 -5.66 24.18
CA LYS A 102 -0.07 -4.63 23.26
C LYS A 102 1.01 -4.08 22.33
N THR A 103 2.25 -4.04 22.80
CA THR A 103 3.40 -3.61 21.99
C THR A 103 3.63 -4.58 20.83
N ALA A 104 3.63 -5.88 21.11
CA ALA A 104 3.81 -6.89 20.07
C ALA A 104 2.70 -6.79 19.00
N ASP A 105 1.44 -6.63 19.43
CA ASP A 105 0.30 -6.43 18.53
C ASP A 105 0.43 -5.17 17.66
N LEU A 106 0.89 -4.06 18.25
CA LEU A 106 1.08 -2.79 17.54
C LEU A 106 2.21 -2.88 16.51
N VAL A 107 3.31 -3.54 16.85
CA VAL A 107 4.41 -3.80 15.91
C VAL A 107 3.91 -4.64 14.73
N GLU A 108 3.20 -5.74 14.98
CA GLU A 108 2.67 -6.57 13.89
C GLU A 108 1.70 -5.81 12.98
N LYS A 109 0.81 -4.99 13.56
CA LYS A 109 -0.09 -4.13 12.77
C LYS A 109 0.71 -3.15 11.93
N LEU A 110 1.68 -2.45 12.51
CA LEU A 110 2.53 -1.50 11.79
C LEU A 110 3.24 -2.17 10.61
N LEU A 111 3.79 -3.37 10.80
CA LEU A 111 4.43 -4.14 9.73
C LEU A 111 3.46 -4.49 8.61
N SER A 112 2.25 -4.91 8.96
CA SER A 112 1.19 -5.19 7.98
C SER A 112 0.78 -3.94 7.20
N TYR A 113 0.67 -2.78 7.85
CA TYR A 113 0.31 -1.52 7.20
C TYR A 113 1.45 -0.96 6.34
N ALA A 114 2.70 -1.17 6.74
CA ALA A 114 3.88 -0.77 5.97
C ALA A 114 4.19 -1.72 4.80
N GLY A 115 3.48 -2.86 4.68
CA GLY A 115 3.73 -3.87 3.66
C GLY A 115 5.05 -4.63 3.83
N VAL A 116 5.74 -4.47 4.97
CA VAL A 116 7.04 -5.09 5.24
C VAL A 116 6.86 -6.48 5.82
N ARG A 117 7.47 -7.49 5.19
CA ARG A 117 7.43 -8.85 5.70
C ARG A 117 8.42 -9.00 6.86
N ARG A 118 8.01 -9.72 7.92
CA ARG A 118 8.85 -9.98 9.11
C ARG A 118 10.21 -10.60 8.78
N SER A 119 10.32 -11.36 7.69
CA SER A 119 11.57 -11.92 7.18
C SER A 119 12.58 -10.88 6.70
N GLU A 120 12.14 -9.71 6.25
CA GLU A 120 13.01 -8.62 5.78
C GLU A 120 13.66 -7.89 6.96
N ILE A 121 12.96 -7.79 8.09
CA ILE A 121 13.44 -7.18 9.33
C ILE A 121 14.51 -8.04 10.02
N VAL A 122 14.33 -9.37 9.98
CA VAL A 122 15.29 -10.33 10.54
C VAL A 122 16.60 -10.36 9.76
N ARG A 123 16.56 -10.16 8.43
CA ARG A 123 17.75 -10.12 7.57
C ARG A 123 18.68 -8.95 7.88
N ASP A 124 18.12 -7.82 8.31
CA ASP A 124 18.88 -6.59 8.62
C ASP A 124 19.38 -6.52 10.07
N ASN A 125 19.42 -7.65 10.78
CA ASN A 125 19.90 -7.73 12.17
C ASN A 125 19.28 -6.67 13.09
N ILE A 126 17.96 -6.45 12.97
CA ILE A 126 17.24 -5.58 13.90
C ILE A 126 17.14 -6.31 15.25
N ILE A 127 18.14 -6.08 16.09
CA ILE A 127 18.18 -6.55 17.47
C ILE A 127 17.08 -5.82 18.24
N PHE A 128 16.03 -6.56 18.61
CA PHE A 128 15.01 -6.12 19.55
C PHE A 128 15.68 -5.94 20.92
N TYR A 129 16.13 -4.73 21.24
CA TYR A 129 16.65 -4.45 22.57
C TYR A 129 15.50 -4.54 23.56
N ASN A 130 15.65 -5.43 24.54
CA ASN A 130 14.69 -5.65 25.60
C ASN A 130 14.64 -4.43 26.53
N ASN A 131 13.89 -3.40 26.14
CA ASN A 131 13.60 -2.28 27.03
C ASN A 131 12.53 -2.75 28.03
N HIS A 132 12.85 -2.60 29.32
CA HIS A 132 12.03 -3.06 30.44
C HIS A 132 10.66 -2.36 30.41
N LYS A 133 9.67 -3.01 29.79
CA LYS A 133 8.28 -2.53 29.79
C LYS A 133 7.64 -2.80 31.15
N HIS A 134 7.00 -1.78 31.71
CA HIS A 134 6.23 -1.94 32.93
C HIS A 134 4.90 -2.63 32.62
N SER A 135 4.60 -3.70 33.36
CA SER A 135 3.30 -4.36 33.32
C SER A 135 2.32 -3.61 34.21
N ASN A 136 1.57 -2.67 33.65
CA ASN A 136 0.37 -2.15 34.32
C ASN A 136 -0.85 -2.88 33.74
N GLN A 137 -1.39 -3.83 34.49
CA GLN A 137 -2.61 -4.56 34.14
C GLN A 137 -3.90 -3.87 34.62
N ASP A 138 -3.85 -2.62 35.06
CA ASP A 138 -5.02 -1.89 35.54
C ASP A 138 -5.35 -0.69 34.63
N ILE A 139 -6.28 -0.91 33.69
CA ILE A 139 -7.18 0.11 33.12
C ILE A 139 -8.60 -0.45 33.15
#